data_AF-A0A3G1Q0L0-F1
#
_entry.id   AF-A0A3G1Q0L0-F1
#
_cell.length_a   1.000
_cell.length_b   1.000
_cell.length_c   1.000
_cell.angle_alpha   90.00
_cell.angle_beta   90.00
_cell.angle_gamma   90.00
#
_symmetry.space_group_name_H-M   'P 1'
#
loop_
_entity.id
_entity.type
_entity.pdbx_description
1 polymer ?
#
loop_
_entity_poly.entity_id
_entity_poly.type
_entity_poly.pdbx_seq_one_letter_code
_entity_poly.pdbx_strand_id
1 'polypeptide(L)'
;DRVLKTDTTKTVDDMAAAPTQDQQTNGPTATNTSASRNNAAYGKHIHDAEWTTNAAYLALNIWDRFDVFCTLGASNGYFKAGSDAFSVVGLFGLKAATVAQTDLPNVFLTQGVVELYTD
;
A
#
# COMPACT_ATOMS: atom_id res chain seq x y z
N ASP A 1 12.36 -19.04 9.51
CA ASP A 1 11.91 -17.92 8.69
C ASP A 1 11.59 -16.74 9.60
N ARG A 2 12.00 -15.52 9.23
CA ARG A 2 11.67 -14.30 9.99
C ARG A 2 10.65 -13.53 9.17
N VAL A 3 9.49 -13.27 9.76
CA VAL A 3 8.33 -12.70 9.08
C VAL A 3 8.01 -11.36 9.70
N LEU A 4 7.98 -10.31 8.88
CA LEU A 4 7.62 -8.96 9.33
C LEU A 4 6.11 -8.78 9.23
N LYS A 5 5.47 -8.48 10.36
CA LYS A 5 4.02 -8.30 10.42
C LYS A 5 3.62 -6.89 10.01
N THR A 6 2.52 -6.78 9.26
CA THR A 6 1.88 -5.49 8.99
C THR A 6 0.94 -5.17 10.14
N ASP A 7 1.15 -4.03 10.80
CA ASP A 7 0.20 -3.50 11.78
C ASP A 7 -0.68 -2.46 11.10
N THR A 8 -1.79 -2.93 10.52
CA THR A 8 -2.79 -2.08 9.88
C THR A 8 -4.15 -2.27 10.53
N THR A 9 -5.06 -1.31 10.34
CA THR A 9 -6.45 -1.44 10.78
C THR A 9 -7.17 -2.58 10.06
N LYS A 10 -8.19 -3.17 10.70
CA LYS A 10 -9.05 -4.22 10.10
C LYS A 10 -9.81 -3.72 8.88
N THR A 11 -10.28 -2.49 8.96
CA THR A 11 -11.07 -1.84 7.92
C THR A 11 -10.46 -0.49 7.54
N VAL A 12 -10.79 -0.04 6.34
CA VAL A 12 -10.56 1.34 5.87
C VAL A 12 -11.93 1.95 5.62
N ASP A 13 -12.21 3.06 6.30
CA ASP A 13 -13.55 3.68 6.31
C ASP A 13 -13.71 4.77 5.23
N ASP A 14 -12.62 5.32 4.70
CA ASP A 14 -12.63 6.40 3.69
C ASP A 14 -12.45 5.90 2.24
N MET A 15 -13.14 4.81 1.90
CA MET A 15 -13.16 4.27 0.53
C MET A 15 -14.56 4.29 -0.06
N ALA A 16 -14.67 4.39 -1.38
CA ALA A 16 -15.93 4.10 -2.06
C ALA A 16 -16.14 2.59 -2.24
N ALA A 17 -17.37 2.22 -2.59
CA ALA A 17 -17.72 0.85 -2.96
C ALA A 17 -16.82 0.33 -4.10
N ALA A 18 -16.51 -0.96 -4.07
CA ALA A 18 -15.71 -1.60 -5.11
C ALA A 18 -16.39 -1.47 -6.50
N PRO A 19 -15.63 -1.27 -7.58
CA PRO A 19 -16.16 -1.40 -8.93
C PRO A 19 -16.83 -2.77 -9.12
N THR A 20 -18.02 -2.77 -9.69
CA THR A 20 -18.75 -3.99 -10.08
C THR A 20 -18.80 -4.18 -11.59
N GLN A 21 -18.20 -3.26 -12.34
CA GLN A 21 -18.30 -3.15 -13.78
C GLN A 21 -16.92 -3.33 -14.40
N ASP A 22 -16.85 -4.13 -15.46
CA ASP A 22 -15.58 -4.43 -16.16
C ASP A 22 -15.26 -3.41 -17.26
N GLN A 23 -16.15 -2.44 -17.50
CA GLN A 23 -16.02 -1.43 -18.56
C GLN A 23 -16.26 -0.01 -18.03
N GLN A 24 -15.35 0.91 -18.36
CA GLN A 24 -15.42 2.30 -17.89
C GLN A 24 -16.70 3.02 -18.31
N THR A 25 -17.25 2.73 -19.50
CA THR A 25 -18.50 3.33 -19.99
C THR A 25 -19.70 3.07 -19.08
N ASN A 26 -19.65 1.99 -18.29
CA ASN A 26 -20.66 1.59 -17.32
C ASN A 26 -20.23 1.88 -15.88
N GLY A 27 -19.04 2.46 -15.68
CA GLY A 27 -18.48 2.77 -14.38
C GLY A 27 -19.24 3.85 -13.62
N PRO A 28 -18.97 4.01 -12.32
CA PRO A 28 -19.61 5.04 -11.50
C PRO A 28 -19.28 6.44 -12.04
N THR A 29 -20.24 7.35 -12.00
CA THR A 29 -20.04 8.76 -12.37
C THR A 29 -19.51 9.60 -11.19
N ALA A 30 -19.57 9.06 -9.97
CA ALA A 30 -19.00 9.66 -8.76
C ALA A 30 -18.66 8.56 -7.75
N THR A 31 -17.68 8.81 -6.90
CA THR A 31 -17.20 7.91 -5.84
C THR A 31 -17.10 8.62 -4.49
N ASN A 32 -18.06 9.50 -4.20
CA ASN A 32 -18.05 10.40 -3.04
C ASN A 32 -18.81 9.88 -1.81
N THR A 33 -19.29 8.63 -1.85
CA THR A 33 -19.95 7.97 -0.73
C THR A 33 -18.99 6.97 -0.11
N SER A 34 -18.62 7.21 1.14
CA SER A 34 -17.78 6.30 1.93
C SER A 34 -18.52 4.98 2.23
N ALA A 35 -17.75 3.90 2.19
CA ALA A 35 -18.11 2.55 2.56
C ALA A 35 -16.91 1.93 3.29
N SER A 36 -17.15 1.33 4.45
CA SER A 36 -16.11 0.60 5.17
C SER A 36 -15.74 -0.68 4.43
N ARG A 37 -14.43 -0.90 4.27
CA ARG A 37 -13.90 -2.06 3.54
C ARG A 37 -12.84 -2.79 4.33
N ASN A 38 -12.83 -4.12 4.23
CA ASN A 38 -11.75 -4.93 4.78
C ASN A 38 -10.41 -4.46 4.19
N ASN A 39 -9.47 -4.14 5.06
CA ASN A 39 -8.14 -3.72 4.65
C ASN A 39 -7.38 -4.93 4.09
N ALA A 40 -6.93 -4.83 2.84
CA ALA A 40 -6.23 -5.91 2.16
C ALA A 40 -4.95 -6.35 2.89
N ALA A 41 -4.28 -5.42 3.58
CA ALA A 41 -3.04 -5.67 4.32
C ALA A 41 -3.27 -6.20 5.75
N TYR A 42 -4.52 -6.28 6.22
CA TYR A 42 -4.80 -6.72 7.59
C TYR A 42 -4.44 -8.19 7.80
N GLY A 43 -3.58 -8.45 8.80
CA GLY A 43 -3.10 -9.80 9.10
C GLY A 43 -2.19 -10.39 8.01
N LYS A 44 -1.71 -9.55 7.09
CA LYS A 44 -0.71 -9.94 6.09
C LYS A 44 0.69 -9.78 6.65
N HIS A 45 1.63 -10.29 5.88
CA HIS A 45 3.02 -10.38 6.24
C HIS A 45 3.85 -10.00 5.02
N ILE A 46 4.91 -9.25 5.25
CA ILE A 46 5.86 -8.92 4.19
C ILE A 46 6.73 -10.16 3.99
N HIS A 47 6.48 -10.88 2.89
CA HIS A 47 7.27 -12.01 2.41
C HIS A 47 8.05 -11.61 1.16
N ASP A 48 9.19 -12.26 0.93
CA ASP A 48 10.03 -12.07 -0.26
C ASP A 48 10.38 -10.60 -0.56
N ALA A 49 10.57 -9.81 0.50
CA ALA A 49 10.95 -8.41 0.37
C ALA A 49 12.46 -8.25 0.23
N GLU A 50 12.85 -7.30 -0.61
CA GLU A 50 14.23 -6.92 -0.85
C GLU A 50 14.47 -5.52 -0.33
N TRP A 51 15.55 -5.35 0.45
CA TRP A 51 16.04 -4.05 0.90
C TRP A 51 17.47 -3.89 0.41
N THR A 52 17.74 -2.84 -0.36
CA THR A 52 19.10 -2.43 -0.73
C THR A 52 19.35 -1.05 -0.17
N THR A 53 20.51 -0.85 0.45
CA THR A 53 20.94 0.46 0.94
C THR A 53 22.45 0.56 0.91
N ASN A 54 22.96 1.77 0.77
CA ASN A 54 24.37 2.05 1.05
C ASN A 54 24.66 2.16 2.57
N ALA A 55 23.64 1.99 3.43
CA ALA A 55 23.74 1.96 4.88
C ALA A 55 24.43 0.68 5.39
N ALA A 56 25.07 0.80 6.55
CA ALA A 56 26.07 -0.17 6.99
C ALA A 56 25.50 -1.49 7.51
N TYR A 57 24.30 -1.50 8.11
CA TYR A 57 23.59 -2.74 8.49
C TYR A 57 22.12 -2.52 8.88
N LEU A 58 21.33 -3.59 8.79
CA LEU A 58 19.94 -3.68 9.26
C LEU A 58 19.91 -4.51 10.56
N ALA A 59 19.39 -3.92 11.65
CA ALA A 59 19.29 -4.59 12.94
C ALA A 59 17.84 -4.99 13.21
N LEU A 60 17.61 -6.30 13.40
CA LEU A 60 16.31 -6.79 13.85
C LEU A 60 16.30 -6.81 15.38
N ASN A 61 15.47 -5.96 15.98
CA ASN A 61 15.29 -5.95 17.42
C ASN A 61 14.17 -6.94 17.82
N ILE A 62 14.14 -7.32 19.11
CA ILE A 62 13.23 -8.35 19.65
C ILE A 62 11.74 -7.95 19.62
N TRP A 63 11.43 -6.73 19.18
CA TRP A 63 10.08 -6.16 19.17
C TRP A 63 9.42 -6.20 17.78
N ASP A 64 9.89 -7.07 16.87
CA ASP A 64 9.38 -7.16 15.49
C ASP A 64 9.50 -5.84 14.71
N ARG A 65 10.52 -5.05 15.07
CA ARG A 65 10.92 -3.81 14.37
C ARG A 65 12.33 -3.98 13.84
N PHE A 66 12.59 -3.36 12.69
CA PHE A 66 13.93 -3.27 12.14
C PHE A 66 14.40 -1.81 12.22
N ASP A 67 15.63 -1.63 12.69
CA ASP A 67 16.31 -0.36 12.70
C ASP A 67 17.31 -0.34 11.54
N VAL A 68 17.25 0.70 10.71
CA VAL A 68 18.19 0.91 9.59
C VAL A 68 19.25 1.90 10.05
N PHE A 69 20.50 1.43 10.14
CA PHE A 69 21.62 2.26 10.59
C PHE A 69 22.43 2.77 9.40
N CYS A 70 22.20 4.04 9.06
CA CYS A 70 22.97 4.76 8.07
C CYS A 70 24.28 5.27 8.70
N THR A 71 25.42 4.91 8.11
CA THR A 71 26.68 5.64 8.34
C THR A 71 26.59 7.02 7.70
N LEU A 72 27.37 8.00 8.18
CA LEU A 72 27.43 9.33 7.58
C LEU A 72 27.79 9.22 6.09
N GLY A 73 26.86 9.58 5.19
CA GLY A 73 26.99 9.43 3.74
C GLY A 73 26.16 8.30 3.11
N ALA A 74 25.43 7.53 3.91
CA ALA A 74 24.54 6.48 3.45
C ALA A 74 23.06 6.89 3.53
N SER A 75 22.58 7.65 2.55
CA SER A 75 21.19 8.16 2.55
C SER A 75 20.24 7.40 1.62
N ASN A 76 20.79 6.58 0.73
CA ASN A 76 20.04 6.04 -0.40
C ASN A 76 19.75 4.55 -0.22
N GLY A 77 18.52 4.18 -0.50
CA GLY A 77 18.10 2.80 -0.51
C GLY A 77 16.80 2.62 -1.26
N TYR A 78 16.47 1.36 -1.54
CA TYR A 78 15.14 0.98 -1.95
C TYR A 78 14.63 -0.20 -1.12
N PHE A 79 13.32 -0.18 -0.89
CA PHE A 79 12.58 -1.27 -0.28
C PHE A 79 11.53 -1.76 -1.27
N LYS A 80 11.53 -3.06 -1.54
CA LYS A 80 10.66 -3.72 -2.51
C LYS A 80 9.87 -4.83 -1.84
N ALA A 81 8.56 -4.85 -2.00
CA ALA A 81 7.70 -5.90 -1.46
C ALA A 81 6.36 -6.01 -2.22
N GLY A 82 5.66 -7.13 -2.05
CA GLY A 82 4.30 -7.33 -2.59
C GLY A 82 3.32 -6.28 -2.07
N SER A 83 2.48 -5.74 -2.95
CA SER A 83 1.53 -4.69 -2.62
C SER A 83 0.34 -5.16 -1.78
N ASP A 84 0.18 -6.46 -1.56
CA ASP A 84 -0.83 -7.02 -0.67
C ASP A 84 -0.51 -6.80 0.82
N ALA A 85 0.77 -6.59 1.15
CA ALA A 85 1.23 -6.22 2.49
C ALA A 85 1.24 -4.69 2.73
N PHE A 86 1.02 -3.90 1.70
CA PHE A 86 0.95 -2.43 1.78
C PHE A 86 -0.49 -2.04 1.47
N SER A 87 -1.18 -1.34 2.35
CA SER A 87 -2.59 -0.94 2.11
C SER A 87 -2.68 0.12 0.99
N VAL A 88 -2.34 -0.26 -0.24
CA VAL A 88 -2.27 0.64 -1.39
C VAL A 88 -3.66 0.72 -2.01
N VAL A 89 -4.21 1.92 -2.00
CA VAL A 89 -5.55 2.21 -2.51
C VAL A 89 -5.48 3.11 -3.75
N GLY A 90 -6.44 2.95 -4.65
CA GLY A 90 -6.55 3.77 -5.85
C GLY A 90 -7.99 3.94 -6.30
N LEU A 91 -8.21 4.91 -7.18
CA LEU A 91 -9.50 5.15 -7.84
C LEU A 91 -9.42 4.64 -9.29
N PHE A 92 -10.26 3.66 -9.62
CA PHE A 92 -10.33 3.04 -10.95
C PHE A 92 -11.75 3.07 -11.50
N GLY A 93 -11.85 3.17 -12.83
CA GLY A 93 -13.12 2.98 -13.56
C GLY A 93 -14.13 4.12 -13.42
N LEU A 94 -13.72 5.31 -12.97
CA LEU A 94 -14.60 6.48 -12.93
C LEU A 94 -15.01 6.90 -14.35
N LYS A 95 -16.31 6.99 -14.59
CA LYS A 95 -16.90 7.47 -15.86
C LYS A 95 -17.05 8.99 -15.82
N ALA A 96 -15.94 9.69 -15.69
CA ALA A 96 -15.89 11.14 -15.68
C ALA A 96 -14.65 11.65 -16.41
N ALA A 97 -14.72 12.87 -16.94
CA ALA A 97 -13.58 13.53 -17.58
C ALA A 97 -12.53 14.02 -16.57
N THR A 98 -12.93 14.19 -15.30
CA THR A 98 -12.11 14.72 -14.21
C THR A 98 -12.45 13.99 -12.93
N VAL A 99 -11.46 13.82 -12.06
CA VAL A 99 -11.63 13.33 -10.68
C VAL A 99 -11.90 14.55 -9.79
N ALA A 100 -13.01 14.53 -9.05
CA ALA A 100 -13.33 15.59 -8.10
C ALA A 100 -12.55 15.40 -6.79
N GLN A 101 -12.30 16.48 -6.05
CA GLN A 101 -11.66 16.37 -4.72
C GLN A 101 -12.46 15.51 -3.72
N THR A 102 -13.76 15.34 -3.96
CA THR A 102 -14.64 14.51 -3.12
C THR A 102 -14.67 13.05 -3.54
N ASP A 103 -14.02 12.66 -4.64
CA ASP A 103 -13.96 11.27 -5.06
C ASP A 103 -13.01 10.48 -4.18
N LEU A 104 -13.50 9.36 -3.65
CA LEU A 104 -12.78 8.46 -2.76
C LEU A 104 -12.19 7.28 -3.54
N PRO A 105 -11.04 6.73 -3.12
CA PRO A 105 -10.48 5.53 -3.74
C PRO A 105 -11.44 4.34 -3.61
N ASN A 106 -11.46 3.47 -4.61
CA ASN A 106 -12.43 2.39 -4.73
C ASN A 106 -11.80 1.01 -5.01
N VAL A 107 -10.47 0.90 -5.03
CA VAL A 107 -9.75 -0.37 -5.26
C VAL A 107 -8.56 -0.49 -4.31
N PHE A 108 -8.30 -1.71 -3.84
CA PHE A 108 -7.01 -2.09 -3.26
C PHE A 108 -6.13 -2.74 -4.33
N LEU A 109 -4.87 -2.33 -4.42
CA LEU A 109 -3.89 -2.89 -5.34
C LEU A 109 -3.19 -4.08 -4.64
N THR A 110 -3.65 -5.30 -4.89
CA THR A 110 -3.14 -6.51 -4.21
C THR A 110 -2.23 -7.39 -5.08
N GLN A 111 -2.11 -7.07 -6.37
CA GLN A 111 -1.30 -7.83 -7.34
C GLN A 111 -0.25 -6.91 -7.98
N GLY A 112 0.53 -6.25 -7.14
CA GLY A 112 1.60 -5.36 -7.56
C GLY A 112 2.83 -5.53 -6.70
N VAL A 113 3.86 -4.78 -7.05
CA VAL A 113 5.06 -4.63 -6.25
C VAL A 113 5.18 -3.16 -5.87
N VAL A 114 5.35 -2.90 -4.59
CA VAL A 114 5.66 -1.57 -4.05
C VAL A 114 7.17 -1.43 -4.01
N GLU A 115 7.69 -0.36 -4.60
CA GLU A 115 9.10 0.04 -4.52
C GLU A 115 9.15 1.44 -3.90
N LEU A 116 9.78 1.55 -2.73
CA LEU A 116 10.00 2.81 -2.03
C LEU A 116 11.47 3.18 -2.13
N TYR A 117 11.77 4.36 -2.65
CA TYR A 117 13.12 4.89 -2.75
C TYR A 117 13.33 5.98 -1.68
N THR A 118 14.46 5.93 -0.99
CA THR A 118 14.90 6.99 -0.07
C THR A 118 16.06 7.77 -0.69
N ASP A 119 15.99 9.10 -0.56
CA ASP A 119 17.05 10.09 -0.83
C ASP A 119 17.55 10.62 0.53
#